data_AF-A0A4P6G4H0-F1
#
_entry.id   AF-A0A4P6G4H0-F1
#
_cell.length_a   1.000
_cell.length_b   1.000
_cell.length_c   1.000
_cell.angle_alpha   90.00
_cell.angle_beta   90.00
_cell.angle_gamma   90.00
#
_symmetry.space_group_name_H-M   'P 1'
#
loop_
_entity.id
_entity.type
_entity.pdbx_description
1 polymer ?
#
loop_
_entity_poly.entity_id
_entity_poly.type
_entity_poly.pdbx_seq_one_letter_code
_entity_poly.pdbx_strand_id
1 'polypeptide(L)' 'MQLLCLFGFHRPSACSLTRRGDRLISLCEGCARPLERKNGGPWKASDALYAQSSARSAKS' A
#
# COMPACT_ATOMS: atom_id res chain seq x y z
N MET A 1 -10.93 6.10 10.62
CA MET A 1 -11.64 6.54 9.40
C MET A 1 -11.47 8.03 9.23
N GLN A 2 -10.57 8.47 8.35
CA GLN A 2 -10.44 9.89 8.03
C GLN A 2 -11.31 10.19 6.79
N LEU A 3 -12.18 11.20 6.85
CA LEU A 3 -13.09 11.59 5.75
C LEU A 3 -12.35 11.79 4.42
N LEU A 4 -11.11 12.26 4.47
CA LEU A 4 -10.21 12.44 3.33
C LEU A 4 -10.01 11.16 2.51
N CYS A 5 -10.04 9.98 3.15
CA CYS A 5 -9.91 8.70 2.48
C CYS A 5 -11.08 8.42 1.51
N LEU A 6 -12.27 8.95 1.77
CA LEU A 6 -13.44 8.80 0.89
C LEU A 6 -13.27 9.60 -0.42
N PHE A 7 -12.47 10.65 -0.38
CA PHE A 7 -12.12 11.47 -1.54
C PHE A 7 -10.81 11.03 -2.21
N GLY A 8 -10.26 9.87 -1.82
CA GLY A 8 -9.01 9.32 -2.36
C GLY A 8 -7.72 9.94 -1.77
N PHE A 9 -7.83 10.85 -0.80
CA PHE A 9 -6.67 11.42 -0.12
C PHE A 9 -6.25 10.51 1.04
N HIS A 10 -5.21 9.73 0.78
CA HIS A 10 -4.68 8.77 1.73
C HIS A 10 -3.31 9.20 2.26
N ARG A 11 -3.16 9.19 3.58
CA ARG A 11 -1.89 9.44 4.26
C ARG A 11 -1.15 8.12 4.52
N PRO A 12 0.08 7.93 4.00
CA PRO A 12 0.87 6.73 4.25
C PRO A 12 1.35 6.68 5.71
N SER A 13 1.25 5.51 6.32
CA SER A 13 1.74 5.24 7.67
C SER A 13 3.22 4.88 7.64
N ALA A 14 4.03 5.62 8.39
CA ALA A 14 5.45 5.31 8.57
C ALA A 14 5.67 3.93 9.21
N CYS A 15 4.78 3.51 10.12
CA CYS A 15 4.88 2.24 10.83
C CYS A 15 4.67 1.00 9.95
N SER A 16 4.03 1.16 8.79
CA SER A 16 3.79 0.06 7.82
C SER A 16 4.61 0.21 6.53
N LEU A 17 5.54 1.17 6.50
CA LEU A 17 6.35 1.45 5.32
C LEU A 17 7.35 0.32 5.07
N THR A 18 7.30 -0.25 3.87
CA THR A 18 8.21 -1.30 3.41
C THR A 18 8.72 -0.96 2.01
N ARG A 19 9.93 -1.42 1.67
CA ARG A 19 10.50 -1.28 0.33
C ARG A 19 10.40 -2.60 -0.42
N ARG A 20 9.89 -2.57 -1.66
CA ARG A 20 9.88 -3.71 -2.59
C ARG A 20 10.50 -3.27 -3.92
N GLY A 21 11.79 -3.58 -4.10
CA GLY A 21 12.54 -3.13 -5.27
C GLY A 21 12.60 -1.61 -5.36
N ASP A 22 12.13 -1.07 -6.48
CA ASP A 22 12.05 0.37 -6.79
C ASP A 22 10.81 1.06 -6.20
N ARG A 23 9.95 0.32 -5.47
CA ARG A 23 8.70 0.82 -4.90
C ARG A 23 8.75 0.85 -3.37
N LEU A 24 8.09 1.85 -2.81
CA LEU A 24 7.71 1.91 -1.41
C LEU A 24 6.24 1.55 -1.29
N ILE A 25 5.91 0.71 -0.31
CA ILE A 25 4.55 0.27 -0.01
C ILE A 25 4.27 0.64 1.45
N SER A 26 3.06 1.13 1.72
CA SER A 26 2.60 1.48 3.06
C SER A 26 1.10 1.29 3.14
N LEU A 27 0.54 1.23 4.34
CA LEU A 27 -0.91 1.29 4.56
C LEU A 27 -1.32 2.72 4.88
N CYS A 28 -2.53 3.09 4.49
CA CYS A 28 -3.10 4.35 4.91
C CYS A 28 -3.36 4.36 6.44
N GLU A 29 -2.94 5.42 7.14
CA GLU A 29 -3.18 5.57 8.59
C GLU A 29 -4.68 5.57 8.95
N GLY A 30 -5.53 6.09 8.05
CA GLY A 30 -6.95 6.32 8.34
C GLY A 30 -7.88 5.17 7.99
N CYS A 31 -7.58 4.42 6.93
CA CYS A 31 -8.45 3.36 6.38
C CYS A 31 -7.71 2.06 6.03
N ALA A 32 -6.42 1.94 6.35
CA ALA A 32 -5.57 0.78 6.07
C ALA A 32 -5.48 0.38 4.58
N ARG A 33 -5.95 1.22 3.63
CA ARG A 33 -5.83 0.93 2.20
C ARG A 33 -4.34 0.86 1.81
N PRO A 34 -3.92 -0.15 1.02
CA PRO A 34 -2.56 -0.21 0.50
C PRO A 34 -2.25 1.00 -0.38
N LEU A 35 -1.08 1.61 -0.16
CA LEU A 35 -0.53 2.71 -0.92
C LEU A 35 0.82 2.29 -1.48
N GLU A 36 1.12 2.74 -2.70
CA GLU A 36 2.41 2.55 -3.33
C GLU A 36 2.99 3.87 -3.83
N ARG A 37 4.32 3.95 -3.80
CA ARG A 37 5.10 5.05 -4.35
C ARG A 37 6.25 4.47 -5.16
N LYS A 38 6.32 4.82 -6.44
CA LYS A 38 7.51 4.59 -7.27
C LYS A 38 8.57 5.63 -6.94
N ASN A 39 9.84 5.29 -7.11
CA ASN A 39 10.99 6.11 -6.71
C ASN A 39 10.79 7.62 -6.98
N GLY A 40 10.75 8.43 -5.92
CA GLY A 40 10.55 9.87 -5.99
C GLY A 40 9.12 10.37 -6.25
N GLY A 41 8.25 9.56 -6.86
CA GLY A 41 6.89 9.95 -7.29
C GLY A 41 5.87 10.13 -6.16
N PRO A 42 4.61 10.46 -6.50
CA PRO A 42 3.54 10.59 -5.52
C PRO A 42 3.08 9.22 -4.99
N TRP A 43 2.51 9.21 -3.78
CA TRP A 43 1.78 8.06 -3.27
C TRP A 43 0.47 7.88 -4.03
N LYS A 44 0.16 6.64 -4.40
CA LYS A 44 -1.08 6.25 -5.06
C LYS A 44 -1.71 5.09 -4.30
N ALA A 45 -3.04 5.05 -4.26
CA ALA A 45 -3.73 3.86 -3.79
C ALA A 45 -3.36 2.68 -4.71
N SER A 46 -2.96 1.57 -4.10
CA SER A 46 -2.67 0.33 -4.81
C SER A 46 -3.85 -0.60 -4.61
N ASP A 47 -4.43 -1.10 -5.69
CA ASP A 47 -5.50 -2.11 -5.65
C ASP A 47 -4.96 -3.53 -5.41
N ALA A 48 -3.70 -3.65 -4.96
CA ALA A 48 -3.05 -4.92 -4.68
C ALA A 48 -3.64 -5.59 -3.42
N LEU A 49 -4.88 -6.07 -3.53
CA LEU A 49 -5.45 -7.00 -2.56
C LEU A 49 -4.78 -8.38 -2.66
N TYR A 50 -4.20 -8.78 -3.80
CA TYR A 50 -3.74 -10.18 -3.98
C TYR A 50 -2.62 -10.49 -4.98
N ALA A 51 -1.76 -9.55 -5.38
CA ALA A 51 -0.72 -9.86 -6.38
C ALA A 51 0.39 -10.85 -5.92
N GLN A 52 0.37 -11.36 -4.66
CA GLN A 52 1.38 -12.29 -4.15
C GLN A 52 0.85 -13.52 -3.38
N SER A 53 -0.46 -13.74 -3.29
CA SER A 53 -0.95 -14.97 -2.63
C SER A 53 -0.76 -16.23 -3.47
N SER A 54 -0.54 -16.12 -4.79
CA SER A 54 -0.32 -17.26 -5.68
C SER A 54 1.11 -17.80 -5.68
N ALA A 55 2.07 -17.16 -4.99
CA ALA A 55 3.47 -17.58 -5.01
C ALA A 55 3.92 -18.37 -3.77
N ARG A 56 3.05 -18.60 -2.77
CA ARG A 56 3.48 -19.22 -1.50
C ARG A 56 2.48 -20.22 -0.90
N SER A 57 1.58 -20.78 -1.70
CA SER A 57 0.69 -21.88 -1.32
C SER A 57 0.92 -23.13 -2.17
N ALA A 58 2.18 -23.41 -2.51
CA ALA A 58 2.63 -24.64 -3.17
C ALA A 58 3.86 -25.18 -2.44
N LYS A 59 3.67 -25.54 -1.17
CA LYS A 59 4.55 -26.43 -0.39
C LYS A 59 3.80 -26.86 0.86
N SER A 60 2.92 -27.84 0.69
CA SER A 60 2.58 -28.82 1.71
C SER A 60 2.62 -30.19 1.08
#